data_AF-A0AA36HD21-F1
#
_entry.id   AF-A0AA36HD21-F1
#
_cell.length_a   1.000
_cell.length_b   1.000
_cell.length_c   1.000
_cell.angle_alpha   90.00
_cell.angle_beta   90.00
_cell.angle_gamma   90.00
#
_symmetry.space_group_name_H-M   'P 1'
#
loop_
_entity.id
_entity.type
_entity.pdbx_description
1 polymer ?
#
loop_
_entity_poly.entity_id
_entity_poly.type
_entity_poly.pdbx_seq_one_letter_code
_entity_poly.pdbx_strand_id
1 'polypeptide(L)'
;MYAKVCVLVALIAVAFAQSTRPAPPAPSECQICEHLIAQARHHFNNNVTNEQALQRELLQECKHLPPNEPASAEQTCINMVNKNIDKIFSDIQAGDRDGQTCFDIGACSYIPTFQTRPPRPTRSNRK
;
A
#
# COMPACT_ATOMS: atom_id res chain seq x y z
N MET A 1 -49.79 3.69 27.02
CA MET A 1 -48.40 4.11 27.31
C MET A 1 -47.34 3.21 26.66
N TYR A 2 -47.60 1.92 26.42
CA TYR A 2 -46.63 0.96 25.84
C TYR A 2 -46.31 1.12 24.35
N ALA A 3 -47.22 1.68 23.54
CA ALA A 3 -46.99 1.87 22.10
C ALA A 3 -45.90 2.91 21.78
N LYS A 4 -45.75 3.95 22.60
CA LYS A 4 -44.69 4.98 22.45
C LYS A 4 -43.30 4.42 22.79
N VAL A 5 -43.25 3.46 23.72
CA VAL A 5 -42.00 2.79 24.15
C VAL A 5 -41.48 1.87 23.04
N CYS A 6 -42.36 1.13 22.37
CA CYS A 6 -41.96 0.25 21.26
C CYS A 6 -41.40 1.00 20.04
N VAL A 7 -41.96 2.16 19.70
CA VAL A 7 -41.50 2.97 18.56
C VAL A 7 -40.13 3.60 18.83
N LEU A 8 -39.87 4.04 20.07
CA LEU A 8 -38.56 4.56 20.46
C LEU A 8 -37.48 3.46 20.43
N VAL A 9 -37.79 2.26 20.91
CA VAL A 9 -36.84 1.13 20.89
C VAL A 9 -36.51 0.69 19.46
N ALA A 10 -37.48 0.70 18.54
CA ALA A 10 -37.25 0.37 17.14
C ALA A 10 -36.38 1.42 16.41
N LEU A 11 -36.57 2.72 16.67
CA LEU A 11 -35.75 3.77 16.07
C LEU A 11 -34.30 3.76 16.59
N ILE A 12 -34.10 3.39 17.86
CA ILE A 12 -32.79 3.20 18.47
C ILE A 12 -32.07 2.02 17.77
N ALA A 13 -32.74 0.89 17.54
CA ALA A 13 -32.13 -0.27 16.88
C ALA A 13 -31.67 -0.01 15.42
N VAL A 14 -32.40 0.82 14.66
CA VAL A 14 -32.05 1.15 13.26
C VAL A 14 -30.82 2.07 13.18
N ALA A 15 -30.50 2.84 14.23
CA ALA A 15 -29.30 3.67 14.28
C ALA A 15 -28.01 2.84 14.52
N PHE A 16 -28.09 1.69 15.21
CA PHE A 16 -26.91 0.85 15.50
C PHE A 16 -26.58 -0.17 14.40
N ALA A 17 -27.49 -0.43 13.47
CA ALA A 17 -27.28 -1.43 12.41
C ALA A 17 -26.42 -0.91 11.22
N GLN A 18 -26.08 0.38 11.19
CA GLN A 18 -25.43 1.01 10.02
C GLN A 18 -23.91 1.17 10.14
N SER A 19 -23.35 0.90 11.33
CA SER A 19 -21.97 1.31 11.68
C SER A 19 -20.91 0.21 11.59
N THR A 20 -21.25 -1.02 11.19
CA THR A 20 -20.26 -2.08 10.93
C THR A 20 -19.87 -2.10 9.46
N ARG A 21 -19.30 -1.00 8.94
CA ARG A 21 -18.49 -1.14 7.72
C ARG A 21 -17.18 -1.82 8.14
N PRO A 22 -16.92 -3.08 7.71
CA PRO A 22 -15.62 -3.67 7.97
C PRO A 22 -14.55 -2.73 7.42
N ALA A 23 -13.51 -2.48 8.22
CA ALA A 23 -12.34 -1.77 7.73
C ALA A 23 -11.85 -2.49 6.47
N PRO A 24 -11.40 -1.75 5.43
CA PRO A 24 -10.77 -2.40 4.29
C PRO A 24 -9.65 -3.31 4.80
N PRO A 25 -9.45 -4.49 4.19
CA PRO A 25 -8.37 -5.38 4.58
C PRO A 25 -7.04 -4.62 4.51
N ALA A 26 -6.15 -4.90 5.45
CA ALA A 26 -4.78 -4.38 5.39
C ALA A 26 -4.16 -4.75 4.02
N PRO A 27 -3.41 -3.86 3.37
CA PRO A 27 -2.71 -4.15 2.14
C PRO A 27 -1.78 -5.34 2.31
N SER A 28 -1.76 -6.17 1.27
CA SER A 28 -0.85 -7.29 1.13
C SER A 28 0.60 -6.82 0.94
N GLU A 29 1.55 -7.71 1.21
CA GLU A 29 2.97 -7.47 0.91
C GLU A 29 3.20 -7.09 -0.56
N CYS A 30 2.42 -7.67 -1.48
CA CYS A 30 2.43 -7.31 -2.90
C CYS A 30 2.07 -5.84 -3.12
N GLN A 31 0.98 -5.35 -2.51
CA GLN A 31 0.56 -3.95 -2.65
C GLN A 31 1.56 -2.98 -2.02
N ILE A 32 2.17 -3.36 -0.89
CA ILE A 32 3.24 -2.59 -0.26
C ILE A 32 4.44 -2.50 -1.21
N CYS A 33 4.88 -3.64 -1.77
CA CYS A 33 5.97 -3.68 -2.72
C CYS A 33 5.70 -2.78 -3.94
N GLU A 34 4.56 -2.96 -4.61
CA GLU A 34 4.25 -2.20 -5.82
C GLU A 34 4.22 -0.69 -5.56
N HIS A 35 3.69 -0.28 -4.40
CA HIS A 35 3.71 1.11 -3.99
C HIS A 35 5.15 1.64 -3.84
N LEU A 36 6.01 0.91 -3.12
CA LEU A 36 7.39 1.32 -2.89
C LEU A 36 8.19 1.41 -4.20
N ILE A 37 8.05 0.43 -5.09
CA ILE A 37 8.78 0.42 -6.36
C ILE A 37 8.31 1.60 -7.23
N ALA A 38 7.00 1.86 -7.27
CA ALA A 38 6.45 3.00 -7.99
C ALA A 38 6.98 4.34 -7.45
N GLN A 39 7.04 4.50 -6.12
CA GLN A 39 7.59 5.70 -5.48
C GLN A 39 9.08 5.87 -5.78
N ALA A 40 9.88 4.81 -5.68
CA ALA A 40 11.29 4.86 -6.03
C ALA A 40 11.51 5.24 -7.50
N ARG A 41 10.77 4.62 -8.43
CA ARG A 41 10.85 4.96 -9.87
C ARG A 41 10.48 6.41 -10.12
N HIS A 42 9.47 6.92 -9.43
CA HIS A 42 9.08 8.33 -9.50
C HIS A 42 10.20 9.24 -8.95
N HIS A 43 10.74 8.93 -7.77
CA HIS A 43 11.80 9.70 -7.12
C HIS A 43 13.05 9.83 -8.01
N PHE A 44 13.49 8.71 -8.59
CA PHE A 44 14.70 8.65 -9.41
C PHE A 44 14.45 8.89 -10.90
N ASN A 45 13.21 9.17 -11.30
CA ASN A 45 12.80 9.28 -12.70
C ASN A 45 13.27 8.09 -13.57
N ASN A 46 13.13 6.87 -13.03
CA ASN A 46 13.63 5.61 -13.61
C ASN A 46 15.15 5.56 -13.89
N ASN A 47 15.94 6.42 -13.26
CA ASN A 47 17.39 6.49 -13.45
C ASN A 47 18.12 6.37 -12.11
N VAL A 48 18.15 5.14 -11.57
CA VAL A 48 18.88 4.83 -10.34
C VAL A 48 20.32 4.45 -10.68
N THR A 49 21.27 5.20 -10.15
CA THR A 49 22.71 4.96 -10.34
C THR A 49 23.42 4.48 -9.08
N ASN A 50 22.77 4.61 -7.91
CA ASN A 50 23.36 4.28 -6.61
C ASN A 50 22.38 3.44 -5.78
N GLU A 51 22.75 2.19 -5.52
CA GLU A 51 21.96 1.22 -4.75
C GLU A 51 21.70 1.69 -3.31
N GLN A 52 22.70 2.27 -2.64
CA GLN A 52 22.53 2.80 -1.28
C GLN A 52 21.58 4.01 -1.23
N ALA A 53 21.53 4.81 -2.30
CA ALA A 53 20.55 5.89 -2.40
C ALA A 53 19.13 5.32 -2.55
N LEU A 54 18.96 4.31 -3.40
CA LEU A 54 17.70 3.60 -3.56
C LEU A 54 17.24 2.94 -2.25
N GLN A 55 18.14 2.24 -1.56
CA GLN A 55 17.81 1.58 -0.29
C GLN A 55 17.32 2.60 0.74
N ARG A 56 18.02 3.74 0.88
CA ARG A 56 17.61 4.78 1.82
C ARG A 56 16.24 5.35 1.50
N GLU A 57 15.95 5.58 0.21
CA GLU A 57 14.63 6.07 -0.22
C GLU A 57 13.54 5.05 0.10
N LEU A 58 13.73 3.77 -0.25
CA LEU A 58 12.77 2.71 0.05
C LEU A 58 12.53 2.56 1.56
N LEU A 59 13.59 2.62 2.37
CA LEU A 59 13.48 2.57 3.83
C LEU A 59 12.79 3.81 4.42
N GLN A 60 12.93 4.97 3.76
CA GLN A 60 12.20 6.17 4.14
C GLN A 60 10.71 6.01 3.82
N GLU A 61 10.36 5.48 2.65
CA GLU A 61 8.97 5.21 2.29
C GLU A 61 8.31 4.16 3.22
N CYS A 62 9.07 3.16 3.68
CA CYS A 62 8.59 2.21 4.70
C CYS A 62 8.12 2.87 6.01
N LYS A 63 8.69 4.01 6.39
CA LYS A 63 8.30 4.78 7.59
C LYS A 63 7.07 5.65 7.37
N HIS A 64 6.70 5.87 6.11
CA HIS A 64 5.55 6.69 5.72
C HIS A 64 4.34 5.82 5.31
N LEU A 65 4.34 4.53 5.67
CA LEU A 65 3.18 3.69 5.49
C LEU A 65 1.96 4.29 6.22
N PRO A 66 0.73 4.14 5.67
CA PRO A 66 -0.47 4.70 6.27
C PRO A 66 -0.64 4.26 7.73
N PRO A 67 -1.14 5.12 8.64
CA PRO A 67 -1.31 4.78 10.06
C PRO A 67 -2.37 3.69 10.32
N ASN A 68 -3.15 3.34 9.29
CA ASN A 68 -4.16 2.28 9.35
C ASN A 68 -3.55 0.88 9.13
N GLU A 69 -2.26 0.81 8.80
CA GLU A 69 -1.53 -0.44 8.67
C GLU A 69 -1.27 -1.10 10.03
N PRO A 70 -1.20 -2.44 10.10
CA PRO A 70 -0.78 -3.11 11.31
C PRO A 70 0.63 -2.66 11.70
N ALA A 71 0.93 -2.61 13.00
CA ALA A 71 2.24 -2.19 13.51
C ALA A 71 3.42 -3.01 12.93
N SER A 72 3.16 -4.23 12.45
CA SER A 72 4.15 -5.08 11.79
C SER A 72 4.47 -4.66 10.35
N ALA A 73 3.64 -3.84 9.70
CA ALA A 73 3.79 -3.50 8.28
C ALA A 73 5.09 -2.75 7.98
N GLU A 74 5.48 -1.80 8.84
CA GLU A 74 6.76 -1.10 8.73
C GLU A 74 7.93 -2.09 8.77
N GLN A 75 7.95 -2.99 9.76
CA GLN A 75 9.03 -3.96 9.88
C GLN A 75 9.07 -4.95 8.71
N THR A 76 7.89 -5.41 8.24
CA THR A 76 7.79 -6.24 7.04
C THR A 76 8.36 -5.51 5.81
N CYS A 77 8.03 -4.23 5.64
CA CYS A 77 8.54 -3.39 4.58
C CYS A 77 10.07 -3.26 4.64
N ILE A 78 10.62 -2.91 5.81
CA ILE A 78 12.06 -2.78 6.04
C ILE A 78 12.78 -4.09 5.73
N ASN A 79 12.24 -5.23 6.19
CA ASN A 79 12.82 -6.54 5.94
C ASN A 79 12.80 -6.89 4.45
N MET A 80 11.71 -6.60 3.76
CA MET A 80 11.57 -6.82 2.32
C MET A 80 12.60 -6.00 1.53
N VAL A 81 12.80 -4.73 1.86
CA VAL A 81 13.80 -3.88 1.21
C VAL A 81 15.21 -4.41 1.47
N ASN A 82 15.57 -4.64 2.72
CA ASN A 82 16.92 -5.06 3.08
C ASN A 82 17.30 -6.43 2.51
N LYS A 83 16.35 -7.35 2.39
CA LYS A 83 16.60 -8.69 1.84
C LYS A 83 16.77 -8.70 0.32
N ASN A 84 16.15 -7.74 -0.37
CA ASN A 84 15.98 -7.80 -1.82
C ASN A 84 16.56 -6.59 -2.58
N ILE A 85 17.33 -5.72 -1.91
CA ILE A 85 17.80 -4.46 -2.51
C ILE A 85 18.58 -4.67 -3.81
N ASP A 86 19.47 -5.68 -3.85
CA ASP A 86 20.27 -6.02 -5.04
C ASP A 86 19.36 -6.32 -6.25
N LYS A 87 18.29 -7.10 -6.03
CA LYS A 87 17.34 -7.48 -7.07
C LYS A 87 16.49 -6.29 -7.50
N ILE A 88 15.98 -5.52 -6.54
CA ILE A 88 15.18 -4.32 -6.82
C ILE A 88 16.00 -3.31 -7.64
N PHE A 89 17.27 -3.10 -7.28
CA PHE A 89 18.17 -2.22 -8.01
C PHE A 89 18.39 -2.70 -9.45
N SER A 90 18.72 -3.98 -9.63
CA SER A 90 18.87 -4.60 -10.96
C SER A 90 17.62 -4.45 -11.83
N ASP A 91 16.43 -4.74 -11.29
CA ASP A 91 15.18 -4.69 -12.04
C ASP A 91 14.79 -3.25 -12.42
N ILE A 92 15.08 -2.28 -11.55
CA ILE A 92 14.88 -0.87 -11.88
C ILE A 92 15.82 -0.45 -13.02
N GLN A 93 17.09 -0.85 -12.97
CA GLN A 93 18.06 -0.56 -14.03
C GLN A 93 17.72 -1.25 -15.36
N ALA A 94 17.16 -2.46 -15.30
CA ALA A 94 16.70 -3.21 -16.46
C ALA A 94 15.42 -2.62 -17.10
N GLY A 95 14.73 -1.71 -16.39
CA GLY A 95 13.48 -1.12 -16.84
C GLY A 95 12.28 -2.06 -16.68
N ASP A 96 12.35 -3.01 -15.75
CA ASP A 96 11.23 -3.90 -15.45
C ASP A 96 10.05 -3.14 -14.85
N ARG A 97 8.88 -3.77 -14.82
CA ARG A 97 7.66 -3.19 -14.26
C ARG A 97 7.58 -3.46 -12.76
N ASP A 98 6.89 -2.61 -12.01
CA ASP A 98 6.72 -2.75 -10.55
C ASP A 98 6.22 -4.14 -10.15
N GLY A 99 5.14 -4.62 -10.81
CA GLY A 99 4.61 -5.96 -10.56
C GLY A 99 5.57 -7.10 -10.95
N GLN A 100 6.47 -6.89 -11.91
CA GLN A 100 7.53 -7.87 -12.23
C GLN A 100 8.57 -7.89 -11.12
N THR A 101 9.09 -6.73 -10.72
CA THR A 101 10.03 -6.60 -9.60
C THR A 101 9.47 -7.23 -8.32
N CYS A 102 8.20 -6.97 -8.02
CA CYS A 102 7.54 -7.51 -6.83
C CYS A 102 7.25 -9.01 -6.90
N PHE A 103 7.02 -9.56 -8.09
CA PHE A 103 6.96 -11.00 -8.30
C PHE A 103 8.33 -11.65 -8.11
N ASP A 104 9.37 -11.04 -8.68
CA ASP A 104 10.74 -11.53 -8.69
C ASP A 104 11.37 -11.65 -7.30
N ILE A 105 10.97 -10.79 -6.36
CA ILE A 105 11.41 -10.84 -4.96
C ILE A 105 10.48 -11.69 -4.06
N GLY A 106 9.41 -12.27 -4.64
CA GLY A 106 8.46 -13.13 -3.94
C GLY A 106 7.38 -12.40 -3.13
N ALA A 107 7.24 -11.07 -3.27
CA ALA A 107 6.19 -10.30 -2.60
C ALA A 107 4.81 -10.51 -3.26
N CYS A 108 4.79 -10.79 -4.56
CA CYS A 108 3.58 -11.12 -5.32
C CYS A 108 3.65 -12.57 -5.83
N SER A 109 2.53 -13.31 -5.77
CA SER A 109 2.45 -14.70 -6.27
C SER A 109 2.22 -14.80 -7.78
N TYR A 110 1.88 -13.70 -8.43
CA TYR A 110 1.72 -13.58 -9.87
C TYR A 110 2.13 -12.18 -10.30
N ILE A 111 2.43 -12.01 -11.58
CA ILE A 111 2.71 -10.69 -12.17
C ILE A 111 1.35 -10.07 -12.52
N PRO A 112 0.89 -9.01 -11.84
CA PRO A 112 -0.36 -8.37 -12.21
C PRO A 112 -0.27 -7.79 -13.63
N THR A 113 -1.27 -8.08 -14.45
CA THR A 113 -1.33 -7.69 -15.87
C THR A 113 -1.68 -6.22 -16.09
N PHE A 114 -2.11 -5.52 -15.03
CA PHE A 114 -2.39 -4.09 -15.06
C PHE A 114 -1.31 -3.38 -14.25
N GLN A 115 -0.68 -2.36 -14.84
CA GLN A 115 0.22 -1.50 -14.09
C GLN A 115 -0.53 -0.94 -12.88
N THR A 116 0.09 -1.04 -11.70
CA THR A 116 -0.32 -0.30 -10.52
C THR A 116 -0.21 1.17 -10.82
N ARG A 117 -1.33 1.68 -11.34
CA ARG A 117 -1.51 3.08 -11.64
C ARG A 117 -1.14 3.88 -10.39
N PRO A 118 -0.41 5.01 -10.51
CA PRO A 118 -0.30 5.97 -9.43
C PRO A 118 -1.69 6.26 -8.86
N PRO A 119 -1.85 6.53 -7.55
CA PRO A 119 -3.14 6.90 -6.99
C PRO A 119 -3.74 7.99 -7.87
N ARG A 120 -4.88 7.70 -8.51
CA ARG A 120 -5.58 8.71 -9.31
C ARG A 120 -5.79 9.88 -8.35
N PRO A 121 -5.30 11.10 -8.64
CA PRO A 121 -5.58 12.25 -7.79
C PRO A 121 -7.09 12.32 -7.63
N THR A 122 -7.58 12.20 -6.40
CA THR A 122 -9.01 12.39 -6.16
C THR A 122 -9.34 13.82 -6.54
N ARG A 123 -10.51 14.02 -7.14
CA ARG A 123 -10.98 15.31 -7.67
C ARG A 123 -10.94 16.45 -6.63
N SER A 124 -10.77 16.14 -5.35
CA SER A 124 -10.68 17.09 -4.23
C SER A 124 -9.35 17.86 -4.14
N ASN A 125 -8.27 17.41 -4.77
CA ASN A 125 -6.93 18.04 -4.64
C ASN A 125 -6.55 18.95 -5.83
N ARG A 126 -7.50 19.27 -6.71
CA ARG A 126 -7.30 20.29 -7.76
C ARG A 126 -7.82 21.63 -7.21
N LYS A 127 -6.99 22.29 -6.40
CA LYS A 127 -7.14 23.71 -6.04
C LYS A 127 -6.05 24.51 -6.72
#